data_AF-A0A7V6LRL9-F1
#
_entry.id   AF-A0A7V6LRL9-F1
#
_cell.length_a   1.000
_cell.length_b   1.000
_cell.length_c   1.000
_cell.angle_alpha   90.00
_cell.angle_beta   90.00
_cell.angle_gamma   90.00
#
_symmetry.space_group_name_H-M   'P 1'
#
loop_
_entity.id
_entity.type
_entity.pdbx_description
1 polymer ?
#
loop_
_entity_poly.entity_id
_entity_poly.type
_entity_poly.pdbx_seq_one_letter_code
_entity_poly.pdbx_strand_id
1 'polypeptide(L)' 'MLLETHNVKYLYAFGSAVSNKFDNAKSDIDLLIEIDEPDPIKRGEKLISIWDSFEYLFNGKLDA' A
#
# COMPACT_ATOMS: atom_id res chain seq x y z
N MET A 1 -5.95 5.13 -11.28
CA MET A 1 -5.87 6.58 -10.93
C MET A 1 -4.98 6.87 -9.72
N LEU A 2 -5.26 6.41 -8.49
CA LEU A 2 -4.40 6.72 -7.31
C LEU A 2 -2.93 6.29 -7.48
N LEU A 3 -2.66 5.06 -7.93
CA LEU A 3 -1.28 4.57 -8.08
C LEU A 3 -0.53 5.24 -9.24
N GLU A 4 -1.25 5.58 -10.30
CA GLU A 4 -0.70 6.23 -11.51
C GLU A 4 -0.29 7.68 -11.22
N THR A 5 -1.01 8.41 -10.38
CA THR A 5 -0.68 9.80 -10.02
C THR A 5 0.54 9.93 -9.12
N HIS A 6 0.97 8.84 -8.46
CA HIS A 6 2.09 8.85 -7.52
C HIS A 6 3.40 8.30 -8.11
N ASN A 7 3.44 7.94 -9.40
CA ASN A 7 4.56 7.23 -10.03
C ASN A 7 4.92 5.93 -9.29
N VAL A 8 3.90 5.18 -8.84
CA VAL A 8 4.13 3.85 -8.30
C VAL A 8 4.57 2.95 -9.44
N LYS A 9 5.77 2.39 -9.32
CA LYS A 9 6.37 1.50 -10.32
C LYS A 9 5.87 0.08 -10.13
N TYR A 10 5.78 -0.35 -8.87
CA TYR A 10 5.25 -1.66 -8.51
C TYR A 10 4.43 -1.59 -7.23
N LEU A 11 3.37 -2.39 -7.20
CA LEU A 11 2.59 -2.69 -6.00
C LEU A 11 2.46 -4.22 -5.93
N TYR A 12 3.00 -4.81 -4.88
CA TYR A 12 2.92 -6.25 -4.63
C TYR A 12 2.14 -6.52 -3.36
N ALA A 13 1.09 -7.34 -3.45
CA ALA A 13 0.48 -7.93 -2.27
C ALA A 13 1.25 -9.20 -1.89
N PHE A 14 1.48 -9.42 -0.60
CA PHE A 14 2.13 -10.62 -0.11
C PHE A 14 1.43 -11.13 1.17
N GLY A 15 2.04 -12.10 1.83
CA GLY A 15 1.54 -12.61 3.10
C GLY A 15 0.19 -13.32 2.96
N SER A 16 -0.70 -13.05 3.91
CA SER A 16 -1.97 -13.78 4.01
C SER A 16 -2.90 -13.48 2.82
N ALA A 17 -2.83 -12.27 2.28
CA ALA A 17 -3.69 -11.75 1.20
C ALA A 17 -3.56 -12.48 -0.14
N VAL A 18 -2.42 -13.13 -0.40
CA VAL A 18 -2.18 -13.92 -1.62
C VAL A 18 -2.15 -15.43 -1.36
N SER A 19 -2.58 -15.84 -0.16
CA SER A 19 -2.62 -17.23 0.29
C SER A 19 -4.04 -17.67 0.63
N ASN A 20 -4.27 -18.99 0.74
CA ASN A 20 -5.56 -19.53 1.19
C ASN A 20 -5.81 -19.36 2.71
N LYS A 21 -5.07 -18.48 3.39
CA LYS A 21 -5.16 -18.25 4.85
C LYS A 21 -5.73 -16.88 5.21
N PHE A 22 -6.19 -16.08 4.24
CA PHE A 22 -6.79 -14.78 4.49
C PHE A 22 -8.13 -14.92 5.22
N ASP A 23 -8.25 -14.33 6.40
CA ASP A 23 -9.48 -14.24 7.17
C ASP A 23 -9.97 -12.78 7.17
N ASN A 24 -11.08 -12.50 6.50
CA ASN A 24 -11.65 -11.14 6.41
C ASN A 24 -11.87 -10.45 7.77
N ALA A 25 -12.05 -11.22 8.85
CA ALA A 25 -12.28 -10.68 10.18
C ALA A 25 -10.99 -10.39 10.95
N LYS A 26 -9.85 -10.98 10.57
CA LYS A 26 -8.63 -11.01 11.38
C LYS A 26 -7.33 -10.72 10.64
N SER A 27 -7.33 -10.84 9.32
CA SER A 27 -6.15 -10.67 8.49
C SER A 27 -6.07 -9.25 7.97
N ASP A 28 -4.90 -8.66 8.12
CA ASP A 28 -4.50 -7.41 7.51
C ASP A 28 -3.96 -7.65 6.09
N ILE A 29 -3.84 -6.58 5.32
CA ILE A 29 -3.35 -6.65 3.93
C ILE A 29 -1.92 -6.13 3.88
N ASP A 30 -0.98 -7.04 3.66
CA ASP A 30 0.44 -6.72 3.49
C ASP A 30 0.73 -6.24 2.06
N LEU A 31 1.23 -5.00 1.91
CA LEU A 31 1.55 -4.39 0.61
C LEU A 31 3.00 -3.90 0.57
N LEU A 32 3.72 -4.23 -0.51
CA LEU A 32 5.03 -3.66 -0.84
C LEU A 32 4.87 -2.70 -2.01
N ILE A 33 5.32 -1.45 -1.81
CA ILE A 33 5.19 -0.39 -2.80
C ILE A 33 6.56 0.11 -3.21
N GLU A 34 6.85 0.08 -4.51
CA GLU A 34 8.03 0.71 -5.09
C GLU A 34 7.63 1.99 -5.82
N ILE A 35 8.13 3.14 -5.35
CA ILE A 35 7.88 4.45 -5.96
C ILE A 35 9.13 4.92 -6.68
N ASP A 36 8.99 5.24 -7.96
CA ASP A 36 10.08 5.80 -8.76
C ASP A 36 10.13 7.33 -8.60
N GLU A 37 10.58 7.77 -7.43
CA GLU A 37 10.78 9.18 -7.08
C GLU A 37 12.17 9.36 -6.48
N PRO A 38 13.14 9.99 -7.17
CA PRO A 38 14.51 10.11 -6.67
C PRO A 38 14.65 11.09 -5.49
N ASP A 39 13.75 12.07 -5.35
CA ASP A 39 13.76 13.01 -4.23
C ASP A 39 13.20 12.33 -2.96
N PRO A 40 14.00 12.14 -1.89
CA PRO A 40 13.56 11.44 -0.70
C PRO A 40 12.41 12.15 0.03
N ILE A 41 12.30 13.47 -0.05
CA ILE A 41 11.23 14.23 0.60
C ILE A 41 9.91 13.95 -0.13
N LYS A 42 9.90 14.11 -1.46
CA LYS A 42 8.72 13.81 -2.29
C LYS A 42 8.33 12.35 -2.23
N ARG A 43 9.30 11.44 -2.13
CA ARG A 43 9.03 10.01 -1.95
C ARG A 43 8.29 9.76 -0.64
N GLY A 44 8.72 10.41 0.45
CA GLY A 44 8.05 10.34 1.75
C GLY A 44 6.61 10.87 1.69
N GLU A 45 6.41 12.05 1.09
CA GLU A 45 5.08 12.64 0.90
C GLU A 45 4.14 11.72 0.10
N LYS A 46 4.65 11.12 -0.99
CA LYS A 46 3.90 10.16 -1.80
C LYS A 46 3.55 8.91 -1.01
N LEU A 47 4.48 8.37 -0.22
CA LEU A 47 4.23 7.21 0.63
C LEU A 47 3.13 7.49 1.66
N ILE A 48 3.18 8.64 2.34
CA ILE A 48 2.15 9.04 3.31
C ILE A 48 0.79 9.19 2.63
N SER A 49 0.74 9.84 1.47
CA SER A 49 -0.53 10.01 0.75
C SER A 49 -1.13 8.67 0.28
N ILE A 50 -0.28 7.72 -0.13
CA ILE A 50 -0.71 6.37 -0.48
C ILE A 50 -1.20 5.61 0.76
N TRP A 51 -0.49 5.71 1.88
CA TRP A 51 -0.89 5.12 3.15
C TRP A 51 -2.26 5.60 3.60
N ASP A 52 -2.48 6.92 3.67
CA ASP A 52 -3.76 7.52 4.06
C ASP A 52 -4.91 7.05 3.16
N SER A 53 -4.63 6.96 1.86
CA SER A 53 -5.61 6.49 0.87
C SER A 53 -5.96 5.02 1.08
N PHE A 54 -4.99 4.18 1.42
CA PHE A 54 -5.24 2.77 1.71
C PHE A 54 -5.91 2.57 3.06
N GLU A 55 -5.56 3.32 4.10
CA GLU A 55 -6.31 3.29 5.36
C GLU A 55 -7.77 3.65 5.15
N TYR A 56 -8.06 4.66 4.32
CA TYR A 56 -9.42 5.01 3.95
C TYR A 56 -10.14 3.88 3.19
N LEU A 57 -9.47 3.23 2.23
CA LEU A 57 -10.06 2.17 1.42
C LEU A 57 -10.27 0.86 2.20
N PHE A 58 -9.38 0.53 3.12
CA PHE A 58 -9.42 -0.70 3.91
C PHE A 58 -9.97 -0.51 5.32
N ASN A 59 -10.47 0.69 5.62
CA ASN A 59 -11.09 1.01 6.91
C ASN A 59 -10.13 0.76 8.10
N GLY A 60 -8.83 1.02 7.91
CA GLY A 60 -7.78 0.86 8.92
C GLY A 60 -7.24 -0.56 9.15
N LYS A 61 -7.39 -1.49 8.19
CA LYS A 61 -6.84 -2.87 8.26
C LYS A 61 -5.53 -3.07 7.47
N LEU A 62 -4.74 -2.01 7.31
CA LEU A 62 -3.49 -2.08 6.57
C LEU A 62 -2.33 -2.08 7.57
N ASP A 63 -1.43 -3.07 7.46
CA ASP A 63 -0.11 -3.06 8.10
C ASP A 63 0.94 -2.78 7.01
N ALA A 64 1.80 -1.76 7.22
CA ALA A 64 2.94 -1.43 6.35
C ALA A 64 4.25 -2.04 6.86
#